data_AF-A0A9X2YJG8-F1
#
_entry.id   AF-A0A9X2YJG8-F1
#
_cell.length_a   1.000
_cell.length_b   1.000
_cell.length_c   1.000
_cell.angle_alpha   90.00
_cell.angle_beta   90.00
_cell.angle_gamma   90.00
#
_symmetry.space_group_name_H-M   'P 1'
#
loop_
_entity.id
_entity.type
_entity.pdbx_description
1 polymer ?
#
loop_
_entity_poly.entity_id
_entity_poly.type
_entity_poly.pdbx_seq_one_letter_code
_entity_poly.pdbx_strand_id
1 'polypeptide(L)'
;MPEDLRVDPIDLRLSSDHMDMHRSELAAAHTAANGDIEAAQAGWVGASGAALQAKLAEWQDVTVTLTTDIAAHGEAFTNAAQGYATVDHDGAKHVDEQL
;
A
#
# COMPACT_ATOMS: atom_id res chain seq x y z
N MET A 1 11.29 -2.11 -30.68
CA MET A 1 9.84 -2.11 -30.46
C MET A 1 9.63 -2.38 -28.98
N PRO A 2 8.91 -1.53 -28.23
CA PRO A 2 8.53 -1.89 -26.87
C PRO A 2 7.67 -3.16 -26.94
N GLU A 3 7.88 -4.07 -26.00
CA GLU A 3 7.13 -5.31 -25.90
C GLU A 3 5.67 -4.97 -25.53
N ASP A 4 4.71 -5.57 -26.22
CA ASP A 4 3.29 -5.32 -25.96
C ASP A 4 2.96 -5.82 -24.55
N LEU A 5 2.68 -4.88 -23.65
CA LEU A 5 2.34 -5.19 -22.27
C LEU A 5 0.96 -5.85 -22.23
N ARG A 6 0.93 -7.17 -22.11
CA ARG A 6 -0.31 -7.93 -21.86
C ARG A 6 -0.65 -7.84 -20.39
N VAL A 7 -1.64 -7.02 -20.07
CA VAL A 7 -2.09 -6.79 -18.70
C VAL A 7 -3.51 -7.30 -18.55
N ASP A 8 -3.75 -8.14 -17.55
CA ASP A 8 -5.08 -8.57 -17.16
C ASP A 8 -5.65 -7.60 -16.10
N PRO A 9 -6.76 -6.87 -16.39
CA PRO A 9 -7.39 -5.97 -15.43
C PRO A 9 -7.88 -6.67 -14.15
N ILE A 10 -8.20 -7.96 -14.21
CA ILE A 10 -8.61 -8.75 -13.04
C ILE A 10 -7.42 -8.96 -12.11
N ASP A 11 -6.26 -9.33 -12.65
CA ASP A 11 -5.03 -9.50 -11.87
C ASP A 11 -4.57 -8.19 -11.23
N LEU A 12 -4.75 -7.05 -11.93
CA LEU A 12 -4.48 -5.73 -11.35
C LEU A 12 -5.40 -5.42 -10.16
N ARG A 13 -6.70 -5.74 -10.26
CA ARG A 13 -7.63 -5.52 -9.15
C ARG A 13 -7.33 -6.45 -7.97
N LEU A 14 -7.02 -7.71 -8.23
CA LEU A 14 -6.57 -8.64 -7.19
C LEU A 14 -5.29 -8.13 -6.50
N SER A 15 -4.36 -7.57 -7.28
CA SER A 15 -3.13 -6.96 -6.74
C SER A 15 -3.45 -5.76 -5.83
N SER A 16 -4.43 -4.92 -6.20
CA SER A 16 -4.92 -3.84 -5.34
C SER A 16 -5.50 -4.37 -4.02
N ASP A 17 -6.35 -5.40 -4.08
CA ASP A 17 -6.95 -6.00 -2.89
C ASP A 17 -5.88 -6.59 -1.96
N HIS A 18 -4.84 -7.21 -2.52
CA HIS A 18 -3.68 -7.70 -1.76
C HIS A 18 -2.89 -6.56 -1.11
N MET A 19 -2.72 -5.42 -1.78
CA MET A 19 -2.06 -4.25 -1.17
C MET A 19 -2.84 -3.75 0.05
N ASP A 20 -4.16 -3.70 -0.03
CA ASP A 20 -5.00 -3.31 1.12
C ASP A 20 -4.91 -4.28 2.29
N MET A 21 -4.88 -5.59 2.01
CA MET A 21 -4.65 -6.61 3.02
C MET A 21 -3.28 -6.41 3.71
N HIS A 22 -2.19 -6.30 2.95
CA HIS A 22 -0.85 -6.10 3.51
C HIS A 22 -0.73 -4.80 4.30
N ARG A 23 -1.37 -3.72 3.84
CA ARG A 23 -1.44 -2.45 4.57
C ARG A 23 -2.10 -2.64 5.94
N SER A 24 -3.22 -3.36 5.98
CA SER A 24 -3.94 -3.64 7.23
C SER A 24 -3.11 -4.50 8.18
N GLU A 25 -2.45 -5.53 7.67
CA GLU A 25 -1.58 -6.42 8.46
C GLU A 25 -0.39 -5.64 9.05
N LEU A 26 0.27 -4.81 8.22
CA LEU A 26 1.39 -3.97 8.65
C LEU A 26 0.96 -2.97 9.73
N ALA A 27 -0.16 -2.27 9.51
CA ALA A 27 -0.70 -1.31 10.47
C ALA A 27 -1.04 -1.96 11.81
N ALA A 28 -1.65 -3.15 11.80
CA ALA A 28 -1.98 -3.89 13.01
C ALA A 28 -0.73 -4.34 13.78
N ALA A 29 0.26 -4.90 13.08
CA ALA A 29 1.52 -5.34 13.68
C ALA A 29 2.30 -4.17 14.32
N HIS A 30 2.39 -3.04 13.62
CA HIS A 30 3.05 -1.85 14.15
C HIS A 30 2.30 -1.21 15.31
N THR A 31 0.95 -1.20 15.27
CA THR A 31 0.14 -0.71 16.39
C THR A 31 0.35 -1.55 17.64
N ALA A 32 0.40 -2.88 17.50
CA ALA A 32 0.69 -3.79 18.61
C ALA A 32 2.10 -3.55 19.17
N ALA A 33 3.11 -3.49 18.30
CA ALA A 33 4.49 -3.23 18.73
C ALA A 33 4.63 -1.86 19.42
N ASN A 34 3.96 -0.83 18.92
CA ASN A 34 3.92 0.49 19.55
C ASN A 34 3.33 0.41 20.96
N GLY A 35 2.21 -0.29 21.13
CA GLY A 35 1.58 -0.50 22.44
C GLY A 35 2.49 -1.21 23.43
N ASP A 36 3.21 -2.24 23.00
CA ASP A 36 4.17 -2.96 23.84
C ASP A 36 5.33 -2.05 24.29
N ILE A 37 5.80 -1.19 23.40
CA ILE A 37 6.88 -0.23 23.69
C ILE A 37 6.40 0.86 24.65
N GLU A 38 5.21 1.41 24.42
CA GLU A 38 4.59 2.41 25.31
C GLU A 38 4.34 1.84 26.71
N ALA A 39 3.90 0.58 26.82
CA ALA A 39 3.73 -0.09 28.10
C ALA A 39 5.05 -0.26 28.87
N ALA A 40 6.16 -0.46 28.17
CA ALA A 40 7.49 -0.56 28.76
C ALA A 40 8.08 0.81 29.17
N GLN A 41 7.49 1.92 28.72
CA GLN A 41 8.04 3.28 28.88
C GLN A 41 8.25 3.69 30.34
N ALA A 42 7.42 3.19 31.27
CA ALA A 42 7.55 3.45 32.69
C ALA A 42 8.87 2.93 33.30
N GLY A 43 9.52 1.96 32.66
CA GLY A 43 10.81 1.41 33.09
C GLY A 43 12.03 2.17 32.53
N TRP A 44 11.82 3.16 31.67
CA TRP A 44 12.90 3.85 30.98
C TRP A 44 13.35 5.09 31.76
N VAL A 45 14.65 5.17 32.05
CA VAL A 45 15.22 6.26 32.85
C VAL A 45 16.44 6.87 32.18
N GLY A 46 16.64 8.17 32.42
CA GLY A 46 17.81 8.90 31.95
C GLY A 46 17.92 9.01 30.43
N ALA A 47 19.15 9.22 29.95
CA ALA A 47 19.42 9.48 28.53
C ALA A 47 18.99 8.32 27.61
N SER A 48 19.14 7.07 28.07
CA SER A 48 18.70 5.90 27.31
C SER A 48 17.18 5.87 27.13
N GLY A 49 16.42 6.28 28.14
CA GLY A 49 14.96 6.37 28.02
C GLY A 49 14.51 7.43 27.03
N ALA A 50 15.15 8.60 27.04
CA ALA A 50 14.89 9.65 26.05
C ALA A 50 15.23 9.19 24.63
N ALA A 51 16.33 8.45 24.45
CA ALA A 51 16.72 7.90 23.15
C ALA A 51 15.72 6.85 22.63
N LEU A 52 15.19 5.98 23.51
CA LEU A 52 14.17 5.01 23.14
C LEU A 52 12.84 5.67 22.77
N GLN A 53 12.45 6.75 23.46
CA GLN A 53 11.27 7.55 23.08
C GLN A 53 11.43 8.22 21.71
N ALA A 54 12.62 8.78 21.44
CA ALA A 54 12.91 9.35 20.13
C ALA A 54 12.85 8.29 19.02
N LYS A 55 13.35 7.08 19.29
CA LYS A 55 13.26 5.96 18.34
C LYS A 55 11.85 5.46 18.12
N LEU A 56 11.01 5.46 19.17
CA LEU A 56 9.59 5.14 19.03
C LEU A 56 8.89 6.13 18.09
N ALA A 57 9.11 7.43 18.26
CA ALA A 57 8.53 8.45 17.38
C ALA A 57 8.98 8.27 15.92
N GLU A 58 10.26 7.99 15.68
CA GLU A 58 10.78 7.69 14.34
C GLU A 58 10.09 6.45 13.73
N TRP A 59 9.88 5.40 14.51
CA TRP A 59 9.18 4.20 14.03
C TRP A 59 7.70 4.44 13.74
N GLN A 60 7.02 5.27 14.54
CA GLN A 60 5.65 5.69 14.26
C GLN A 60 5.56 6.43 12.92
N ASP A 61 6.46 7.37 12.65
CA ASP A 61 6.52 8.10 11.38
C ASP A 61 6.81 7.18 10.18
N VAL A 62 7.73 6.23 10.34
CA VAL A 62 8.02 5.21 9.31
C VAL A 62 6.77 4.35 9.02
N THR A 63 6.00 3.98 10.06
CA THR A 63 4.75 3.22 9.88
C THR A 63 3.74 3.98 9.03
N VAL A 64 3.57 5.28 9.32
CA VAL A 64 2.68 6.16 8.54
C VAL A 64 3.14 6.25 7.08
N THR A 65 4.45 6.39 6.87
CA THR A 65 5.03 6.46 5.52
C THR A 65 4.76 5.18 4.73
N LEU A 66 5.11 4.02 5.29
CA LEU A 66 4.92 2.72 4.63
C LEU A 66 3.45 2.42 4.34
N THR A 67 2.56 2.69 5.28
CA THR A 67 1.11 2.46 5.06
C THR A 67 0.53 3.39 4.00
N THR A 68 1.03 4.62 3.90
CA THR A 68 0.67 5.58 2.84
C THR A 68 1.17 5.11 1.47
N ASP A 69 2.42 4.65 1.39
CA ASP A 69 3.01 4.17 0.14
C ASP A 69 2.28 2.93 -0.40
N ILE A 70 1.93 1.98 0.48
CA ILE A 70 1.14 0.79 0.10
C ILE A 70 -0.25 1.20 -0.40
N ALA A 71 -0.91 2.17 0.25
CA ALA A 71 -2.19 2.70 -0.23
C ALA A 71 -2.07 3.34 -1.62
N ALA A 72 -1.04 4.14 -1.84
CA ALA A 72 -0.78 4.76 -3.14
C ALA A 72 -0.52 3.72 -4.24
N HIS A 73 0.16 2.61 -3.92
CA HIS A 73 0.32 1.50 -4.85
C HIS A 73 -1.00 0.77 -5.16
N GLY A 74 -1.85 0.55 -4.15
CA GLY A 74 -3.19 0.01 -4.37
C GLY A 74 -4.04 0.88 -5.30
N GLU A 75 -4.04 2.20 -5.07
CA GLU A 75 -4.72 3.16 -5.94
C GLU A 75 -4.17 3.12 -7.37
N ALA A 76 -2.84 3.03 -7.54
CA ALA A 76 -2.22 2.91 -8.85
C ALA A 76 -2.66 1.64 -9.59
N PHE A 77 -2.75 0.49 -8.91
CA PHE A 77 -3.27 -0.75 -9.49
C PHE A 77 -4.75 -0.62 -9.90
N THR A 78 -5.58 -0.03 -9.04
CA THR A 78 -6.99 0.22 -9.34
C THR A 78 -7.16 1.13 -10.55
N ASN A 79 -6.41 2.24 -10.62
CA ASN A 79 -6.45 3.18 -11.74
C ASN A 79 -5.98 2.52 -13.05
N ALA A 80 -4.92 1.70 -12.98
CA ALA A 80 -4.45 0.94 -14.14
C ALA A 80 -5.52 -0.04 -14.65
N ALA A 81 -6.19 -0.77 -13.74
CA ALA A 81 -7.25 -1.71 -14.11
C ALA A 81 -8.41 -1.01 -14.84
N GLN A 82 -8.81 0.17 -14.36
CA GLN A 82 -9.84 1.00 -15.01
C GLN A 82 -9.40 1.52 -16.38
N GLY A 83 -8.13 1.93 -16.51
CA GLY A 83 -7.56 2.37 -17.78
C GLY A 83 -7.59 1.28 -18.84
N TYR A 84 -7.13 0.07 -18.49
CA TYR A 84 -7.15 -1.07 -19.42
C TYR A 84 -8.58 -1.48 -19.82
N ALA A 85 -9.52 -1.52 -18.86
CA ALA A 85 -10.93 -1.83 -19.16
C ALA A 85 -11.58 -0.81 -20.12
N THR A 86 -11.22 0.46 -19.99
CA THR A 86 -11.73 1.53 -20.88
C THR A 86 -11.19 1.37 -22.30
N VAL A 87 -9.88 1.15 -22.44
CA VAL A 87 -9.23 0.96 -23.76
C VAL A 87 -9.76 -0.28 -24.46
N ASP A 88 -9.95 -1.39 -23.75
CA ASP A 88 -10.51 -2.63 -24.31
C ASP A 88 -11.93 -2.43 -24.83
N HIS A 89 -12.78 -1.77 -24.03
CA HIS A 89 -14.16 -1.45 -24.41
C HIS A 89 -14.23 -0.52 -25.64
N ASP A 90 -13.40 0.53 -25.69
CA ASP A 90 -13.39 1.46 -26.82
C ASP A 90 -12.83 0.80 -28.10
N GLY A 91 -11.85 -0.09 -27.96
CA GLY A 91 -11.35 -0.94 -29.04
C GLY A 91 -12.43 -1.87 -29.60
N ALA A 92 -13.18 -2.54 -28.72
CA ALA A 92 -14.28 -3.42 -29.13
C ALA A 92 -15.35 -2.67 -29.94
N LYS A 93 -15.76 -1.48 -29.49
CA LYS A 93 -16.70 -0.63 -30.23
C LYS A 93 -16.20 -0.25 -31.62
N HIS A 94 -14.92 0.10 -31.74
CA HIS A 94 -14.35 0.49 -33.02
C HIS A 94 -14.30 -0.68 -34.02
N VAL A 95 -14.07 -1.91 -33.53
CA VAL A 95 -14.13 -3.13 -34.37
C VAL A 95 -15.57 -3.41 -34.81
N ASP A 96 -16.55 -3.28 -33.92
CA ASP A 96 -17.96 -3.48 -34.25
C ASP A 96 -18.49 -2.45 -35.27
N GLU A 97 -17.96 -1.23 -35.27
CA GLU A 97 -18.31 -0.17 -36.24
C GLU A 97 -17.70 -0.38 -37.64
N GLN A 98 -16.70 -1.25 -37.78
CA GLN A 98 -16.00 -1.53 -39.04
C GLN A 98 -16.54 -2.78 -39.78
N LEU A 99 -17.48 -3.51 -39.18
CA LEU A 99 -18.12 -4.72 -39.72
C LEU A 99 -19.52 -4.44 -40.28
#